data_AF-A0A8C2E9S7-F1
#
_entry.id   AF-A0A8C2E9S7-F1
#
_cell.length_a   1.000
_cell.length_b   1.000
_cell.length_c   1.000
_cell.angle_alpha   90.00
_cell.angle_beta   90.00
_cell.angle_gamma   90.00
#
_symmetry.space_group_name_H-M   'P 1'
#
loop_
_entity.id
_entity.type
_entity.pdbx_description
1 polymer ?
#
loop_
_entity_poly.entity_id
_entity_poly.type
_entity_poly.pdbx_seq_one_letter_code
_entity_poly.pdbx_strand_id
1 'polypeptide(L)'
;LSLLKCIWCCTTAVSPVTLRCDFTTTDKNQLLITWKYKSYCRDPIQAALNPSNADNAIAQSNPNYNPNIECSDSARTVRIVASTQMAISIGSIILYWFLFI
;
A
#
# COMPACT_ATOMS: atom_id res chain seq x y z
N LEU A 1 -4.87 0.05 -20.19
CA LEU A 1 -5.00 -0.68 -18.91
C LEU A 1 -4.89 0.32 -17.77
N SER A 2 -6.02 0.76 -17.23
CA SER A 2 -6.03 1.49 -15.96
C SER A 2 -5.62 0.53 -14.84
N LEU A 3 -4.52 0.81 -14.14
CA LEU A 3 -3.97 -0.06 -13.11
C LEU A 3 -4.34 0.51 -11.74
N LEU A 4 -5.41 -0.02 -11.13
CA LEU A 4 -5.81 0.35 -9.78
C LEU A 4 -4.97 -0.42 -8.76
N LYS A 5 -4.14 0.32 -8.03
CA LYS A 5 -3.20 -0.21 -7.04
C LYS A 5 -3.82 -0.06 -5.65
N CYS A 6 -4.31 -1.16 -5.11
CA CYS A 6 -4.74 -1.23 -3.73
C CYS A 6 -3.50 -1.55 -2.87
N ILE A 7 -3.06 -0.57 -2.08
CA ILE A 7 -1.80 -0.60 -1.32
C ILE A 7 -2.12 -0.87 0.15
N TRP A 8 -1.52 -1.92 0.71
CA TRP A 8 -1.48 -2.09 2.16
C TRP A 8 -0.09 -1.77 2.68
N CYS A 9 -0.03 -0.84 3.62
CA CYS A 9 1.19 -0.54 4.35
C CYS A 9 1.27 -1.47 5.55
N CYS A 10 2.43 -2.11 5.68
CA CYS A 10 2.81 -2.99 6.77
C CYS A 10 2.24 -2.46 8.10
N THR A 11 1.25 -3.14 8.66
CA THR A 11 0.90 -2.98 10.07
C THR A 11 1.09 -4.35 10.69
N THR A 12 1.75 -4.38 11.84
CA THR A 12 2.02 -5.61 12.60
C THR A 12 0.73 -6.07 13.30
N ALA A 13 -0.30 -6.39 12.53
CA ALA A 13 -1.55 -6.94 13.04
C ALA A 13 -1.48 -8.47 12.99
N VAL A 14 -1.59 -9.11 14.15
CA VAL A 14 -1.72 -10.58 14.32
C VAL A 14 -3.18 -11.04 14.21
N SER A 15 -4.03 -10.22 13.58
CA SER A 15 -5.49 -10.37 13.52
C SER A 15 -5.98 -10.34 12.07
N PRO A 16 -7.17 -10.90 11.75
CA PRO A 16 -7.75 -10.80 10.41
C PRO A 16 -7.81 -9.35 9.97
N VAL A 17 -7.13 -9.03 8.87
CA VAL A 17 -7.29 -7.73 8.22
C VAL A 17 -8.07 -7.94 6.92
N THR A 18 -9.21 -7.26 6.84
CA THR A 18 -10.02 -7.17 5.64
C THR A 18 -9.56 -5.96 4.86
N LEU A 19 -8.96 -6.18 3.69
CA LEU A 19 -8.50 -5.10 2.82
C LEU A 19 -9.62 -4.75 1.85
N ARG A 20 -10.24 -3.59 2.05
CA ARG A 20 -11.24 -3.03 1.14
C ARG A 20 -10.56 -2.08 0.16
N CYS A 21 -10.85 -2.24 -1.12
CA CYS A 21 -10.45 -1.29 -2.15
C CYS A 21 -11.67 -0.95 -3.00
N ASP A 22 -12.11 0.28 -2.87
CA ASP A 22 -13.16 0.86 -3.68
C ASP A 22 -12.51 1.59 -4.85
N PHE A 23 -13.01 1.36 -6.05
CA PHE A 23 -12.43 1.92 -7.25
C PHE A 23 -13.51 2.43 -8.20
N THR A 24 -13.18 3.52 -8.87
CA THR A 24 -13.98 4.12 -9.93
C THR A 24 -13.04 4.40 -11.09
N THR A 25 -13.33 3.83 -12.25
CA THR A 25 -12.57 4.05 -13.48
C THR A 25 -13.53 4.40 -14.61
N THR A 26 -13.09 5.26 -15.52
CA THR A 26 -13.80 5.60 -16.75
C THR A 26 -13.49 4.64 -17.90
N ASP A 27 -12.50 3.76 -17.73
CA ASP A 27 -12.16 2.72 -18.71
C ASP A 27 -13.25 1.64 -18.75
N LYS A 28 -13.88 1.46 -19.91
CA LYS A 28 -14.87 0.38 -20.16
C LYS A 28 -14.22 -0.95 -20.57
N ASN A 29 -12.90 -0.96 -20.74
CA ASN A 29 -12.13 -2.15 -21.08
C ASN A 29 -11.76 -2.96 -19.83
N GLN A 30 -11.41 -4.23 -20.01
CA GLN A 30 -10.98 -5.12 -18.91
C GLN A 30 -9.92 -4.45 -18.03
N LEU A 31 -10.26 -4.28 -16.76
CA LEU A 31 -9.46 -3.65 -15.73
C LEU A 31 -8.66 -4.71 -14.98
N LEU A 32 -7.34 -4.53 -14.87
CA LEU A 32 -6.49 -5.37 -14.03
C LEU A 32 -6.31 -4.71 -12.67
N ILE A 33 -6.89 -5.30 -11.64
CA ILE A 33 -6.72 -4.86 -10.25
C ILE A 33 -5.64 -5.73 -9.63
N THR A 34 -4.63 -5.07 -9.09
CA THR A 34 -3.46 -5.73 -8.49
C THR A 34 -3.27 -5.25 -7.08
N TRP A 35 -3.27 -6.20 -6.15
CA TRP A 35 -2.98 -5.96 -4.75
C TRP A 35 -1.50 -6.11 -4.51
N LYS A 36 -0.91 -5.08 -3.92
CA LYS A 36 0.52 -5.04 -3.64
C LYS A 36 0.77 -4.89 -2.16
N TYR A 37 1.50 -5.84 -1.60
CA TYR A 37 2.16 -5.70 -0.32
C TYR A 37 3.36 -4.77 -0.48
N LYS A 38 3.46 -3.78 0.41
CA LYS A 38 4.56 -2.82 0.47
C LYS A 38 5.16 -2.86 1.87
N SER A 39 6.44 -3.22 1.96
CA SER A 39 7.16 -3.16 3.23
C SER A 39 7.32 -1.71 3.68
N TYR A 40 7.67 -1.54 4.96
CA TYR A 40 8.22 -0.27 5.43
C TYR A 40 9.43 0.12 4.59
N CYS A 41 9.61 1.42 4.44
CA CYS A 41 10.76 2.04 3.79
C CYS A 41 12.03 1.90 4.65
N ARG A 42 11.83 1.87 5.97
CA ARG A 42 12.87 1.85 6.99
C ARG A 42 12.26 1.31 8.28
N ASP A 43 13.10 0.67 9.09
CA ASP A 43 12.65 0.11 10.36
C ASP A 43 12.20 1.26 11.29
N PRO A 44 10.93 1.30 11.70
CA PRO A 44 10.41 2.37 12.55
C PRO A 44 11.14 2.44 13.91
N ILE A 45 11.68 1.33 14.41
CA ILE A 45 12.45 1.30 15.66
C ILE A 45 13.78 2.02 15.46
N GLN A 46 14.52 1.68 14.39
CA GLN A 46 15.79 2.34 14.08
C GLN A 46 15.60 3.82 13.72
N ALA A 47 14.51 4.15 13.02
CA ALA A 47 14.16 5.53 12.69
C ALA A 47 13.84 6.38 13.92
N ALA A 48 13.22 5.80 14.96
CA ALA A 48 12.98 6.49 16.23
C ALA A 48 14.29 6.74 17.00
N LEU A 49 15.26 5.84 16.88
CA LEU A 49 16.58 5.96 17.54
C LEU A 49 17.53 6.91 16.81
N ASN A 50 17.32 7.18 15.52
CA ASN A 50 18.12 8.14 14.74
C ASN A 50 17.23 9.25 14.12
N PRO A 51 16.90 10.30 14.89
CA PRO A 51 16.01 11.36 14.44
C PRO A 51 16.65 12.34 13.45
N SER A 52 17.96 12.31 13.21
CA SER A 52 18.69 13.35 12.45
C SER A 52 18.71 13.18 10.92
N ASN A 53 17.77 12.43 10.34
CA ASN A 53 17.70 12.21 8.88
C ASN A 53 16.94 13.32 8.14
N ALA A 54 17.33 13.57 6.88
CA ALA A 54 16.68 14.55 6.00
C ALA A 54 15.16 14.32 5.86
N ASP A 55 14.70 13.07 5.79
CA ASP A 55 13.26 12.79 5.70
C ASP A 55 12.49 13.13 6.99
N ASN A 56 13.17 13.15 8.15
CA ASN A 56 12.54 13.57 9.40
C ASN A 56 12.36 15.10 9.44
N ALA A 57 13.25 15.85 8.78
CA ALA A 57 13.05 17.29 8.59
C ALA A 57 11.81 17.58 7.72
N ILE A 58 11.56 16.73 6.70
CA ILE A 58 10.35 16.82 5.89
C ILE A 58 9.12 16.48 6.74
N ALA A 59 9.18 15.44 7.57
CA ALA A 59 8.09 15.07 8.49
C ALA A 59 7.77 16.16 9.52
N GLN A 60 8.78 16.92 9.97
CA GLN A 60 8.58 18.09 10.83
C GLN A 60 7.87 19.24 10.11
N SER A 61 8.17 19.43 8.82
CA SER A 61 7.51 20.45 8.00
C SER A 61 6.10 20.04 7.51
N ASN A 62 5.85 18.73 7.42
CA ASN A 62 4.59 18.15 6.97
C ASN A 62 4.17 17.01 7.91
N PRO A 63 3.27 17.29 8.86
CA PRO A 63 2.78 16.29 9.83
C PRO A 63 2.09 15.08 9.18
N ASN A 64 1.62 15.21 7.92
CA ASN A 64 0.99 14.11 7.19
C ASN A 64 2.01 13.22 6.47
N TYR A 65 3.30 13.61 6.44
CA TYR A 65 4.35 12.83 5.82
C TYR A 65 5.00 11.89 6.83
N ASN A 66 4.89 10.59 6.59
CA ASN A 66 5.55 9.58 7.42
C ASN A 66 6.68 8.89 6.63
N PRO A 67 7.95 9.20 6.93
CA PRO A 67 9.09 8.71 6.16
C PRO A 67 9.31 7.20 6.25
N ASN A 68 8.65 6.53 7.20
CA ASN A 68 8.70 5.07 7.32
C ASN A 68 7.84 4.35 6.28
N ILE A 69 6.86 5.05 5.67
CA ILE A 69 5.86 4.44 4.78
C ILE A 69 5.69 5.19 3.45
N GLU A 70 5.99 6.50 3.44
CA GLU A 70 5.91 7.44 2.32
C GLU A 70 7.25 7.50 1.55
N CYS A 71 7.66 6.40 0.94
CA CYS A 71 8.81 6.34 0.03
C CYS A 71 8.46 5.78 -1.34
N SER A 72 9.37 6.01 -2.30
CA SER A 72 9.31 5.39 -3.62
C SER A 72 9.27 3.87 -3.52
N ASP A 73 8.54 3.24 -4.44
CA ASP A 73 8.47 1.78 -4.56
C ASP A 73 9.84 1.14 -4.85
N SER A 74 10.82 1.91 -5.33
CA SER A 74 12.20 1.47 -5.51
C SER A 74 13.01 1.34 -4.21
N ALA A 75 12.60 2.04 -3.14
CA ALA A 75 13.27 2.04 -1.84
C ALA A 75 12.71 0.98 -0.88
N ARG A 76 11.74 0.16 -1.32
CA ARG A 76 11.09 -0.85 -0.48
C ARG A 76 10.83 -2.14 -1.25
N THR A 77 10.51 -3.20 -0.51
CA THR A 77 10.02 -4.43 -1.13
C THR A 77 8.55 -4.27 -1.49
N VAL A 78 8.23 -4.46 -2.77
CA VAL A 78 6.87 -4.49 -3.28
C VAL A 78 6.58 -5.87 -3.87
N ARG A 79 5.54 -6.53 -3.37
CA ARG A 79 5.13 -7.86 -3.84
C ARG A 79 3.68 -7.86 -4.26
N ILE A 80 3.38 -8.49 -5.38
CA ILE A 80 2.00 -8.72 -5.80
C ILE A 80 1.47 -9.90 -4.99
N VAL A 81 0.34 -9.71 -4.29
CA VAL A 81 -0.28 -10.75 -3.45
C VAL A 81 -1.55 -11.32 -4.09
N ALA A 82 -2.22 -10.53 -4.93
CA ALA A 82 -3.35 -11.01 -5.73
C ALA A 82 -3.54 -10.13 -6.96
N SER A 83 -4.08 -10.71 -8.03
CA SER A 83 -4.44 -10.02 -9.25
C SER A 83 -5.79 -10.53 -9.74
N THR A 84 -6.68 -9.62 -10.15
CA THR A 84 -7.98 -9.98 -10.73
C THR A 84 -8.28 -9.08 -11.92
N GLN A 85 -9.03 -9.61 -12.89
CA GLN A 85 -9.46 -8.87 -14.06
C GLN A 85 -10.97 -8.71 -14.03
N MET A 86 -11.46 -7.48 -14.22
CA MET A 86 -12.88 -7.17 -14.13
C MET A 86 -13.31 -6.22 -15.25
N ALA A 87 -14.53 -6.35 -15.74
CA ALA A 87 -15.08 -5.49 -16.78
C ALA A 87 -15.96 -4.35 -16.22
N ILE A 88 -15.94 -4.13 -14.90
CA ILE A 88 -16.83 -3.19 -14.22
C ILE A 88 -16.07 -1.88 -13.95
N SER A 89 -16.73 -0.75 -14.17
CA SER A 89 -16.19 0.61 -14.00
C SER A 89 -16.22 1.14 -12.57
N ILE A 90 -17.16 0.67 -11.72
CA ILE A 90 -17.27 1.04 -10.30
C ILE A 90 -17.47 -0.23 -9.49
N GLY A 91 -16.66 -0.42 -8.45
CA GLY A 91 -16.81 -1.59 -7.61
C GLY A 91 -16.01 -1.54 -6.32
N SER A 92 -16.26 -2.55 -5.51
CA SER A 92 -15.63 -2.78 -4.22
C SER A 92 -15.07 -4.19 -4.19
N ILE A 93 -13.78 -4.31 -3.90
CA ILE A 93 -13.14 -5.62 -3.74
C ILE A 93 -12.62 -5.75 -2.32
N ILE A 94 -12.82 -6.95 -1.78
CA ILE A 94 -12.36 -7.33 -0.46
C ILE A 94 -11.32 -8.44 -0.62
N LEU A 95 -10.11 -8.22 -0.10
CA LEU A 95 -9.17 -9.30 0.16
C LEU A 95 -9.17 -9.64 1.65
N TYR A 96 -9.36 -10.93 1.93
CA TYR A 96 -9.18 -11.49 3.25
C TYR A 96 -7.74 -12.01 3.38
N TRP A 97 -6.96 -11.35 4.22
CA TRP A 97 -5.53 -11.66 4.38
C TRP A 97 -5.25 -13.11 4.78
N PHE A 98 -6.11 -13.71 5.60
CA PHE A 98 -5.95 -15.11 6.04
C PHE A 98 -6.10 -16.16 4.94
N LEU A 99 -6.62 -15.83 3.77
CA LEU A 99 -6.72 -16.77 2.66
C LEU A 99 -5.39 -16.96 1.90
N PHE A 100 -4.34 -16.20 2.27
CA PHE A 100 -3.03 -16.21 1.59
C PHE A 100 -1.86 -16.67 2.49
N ILE A 101 -2.15 -17.18 3.69
CA ILE A 101 -1.22 -17.96 4.53
C ILE A 101 -1.51 -19.44 4.31
#